data_AF-X1BMF6-F1
#
_entry.id   AF-X1BMF6-F1
#
_cell.length_a   1.000
_cell.length_b   1.000
_cell.length_c   1.000
_cell.angle_alpha   90.00
_cell.angle_beta   90.00
_cell.angle_gamma   90.00
#
_symmetry.space_group_name_H-M   'P 1'
#
loop_
_entity.id
_entity.type
_entity.pdbx_description
1 polymer ?
#
loop_
_entity_poly.entity_id
_entity_poly.type
_entity_poly.pdbx_seq_one_letter_code
_entity_poly.pdbx_strand_id
1 'polypeptide(L)' 'SIAWNVSALGLGAMRLPTKKFLPRVDWDESIKLIRYAIDKGINYIDTGWIYGFGASEKSTR' A
#
# COMPACT_ATOMS: atom_id res chain seq x y z
N SER A 1 -11.74 8.55 -21.89
CA SER A 1 -11.18 7.42 -21.14
C SER A 1 -9.66 7.56 -21.13
N ILE A 2 -9.02 7.44 -19.97
CA ILE A 2 -7.55 7.38 -19.87
C ILE A 2 -7.11 5.93 -20.08
N ALA A 3 -6.13 5.70 -20.96
CA ALA A 3 -5.76 4.37 -21.43
C ALA A 3 -4.84 3.61 -20.45
N TRP A 4 -5.34 3.29 -19.25
CA TRP A 4 -4.63 2.47 -18.28
C TRP A 4 -5.09 1.02 -18.37
N ASN A 5 -4.14 0.08 -18.49
CA ASN A 5 -4.41 -1.34 -18.37
C ASN A 5 -4.23 -1.76 -16.91
N VAL A 6 -5.31 -1.85 -16.17
CA VAL A 6 -5.29 -2.12 -14.72
C VAL A 6 -5.45 -3.61 -14.46
N SER A 7 -4.68 -4.15 -13.51
CA SER A 7 -4.83 -5.53 -13.05
C SER A 7 -6.24 -5.75 -12.48
N ALA A 8 -6.81 -6.95 -12.68
CA ALA A 8 -8.13 -7.29 -12.15
C ALA A 8 -8.20 -7.22 -10.61
N LEU A 9 -7.05 -7.37 -9.94
CA LEU A 9 -6.90 -7.20 -8.49
C LEU A 9 -6.03 -5.99 -8.18
N GLY A 10 -6.43 -5.22 -7.17
CA GLY A 10 -5.67 -4.10 -6.59
C GLY A 10 -5.18 -4.41 -5.17
N LEU A 11 -4.22 -3.62 -4.68
CA LEU A 11 -3.76 -3.67 -3.29
C LEU A 11 -4.38 -2.51 -2.51
N GLY A 12 -5.19 -2.82 -1.49
CA GLY A 12 -5.71 -1.83 -0.56
C GLY A 12 -4.72 -1.54 0.57
N ALA A 13 -4.33 -0.27 0.73
CA ALA A 13 -3.38 0.19 1.75
C ALA A 13 -4.06 0.73 3.04
N MET A 14 -5.38 0.55 3.18
CA MET A 14 -6.14 0.99 4.36
C MET A 14 -5.59 0.47 5.70
N ARG A 15 -4.99 -0.73 5.71
CA ARG A 15 -4.38 -1.31 6.90
C ARG A 15 -3.06 -2.00 6.54
N LEU A 16 -1.98 -1.25 6.67
CA LEU A 16 -0.62 -1.76 6.55
C LEU A 16 -0.18 -2.57 7.76
N PRO A 17 0.88 -3.38 7.64
CA PRO A 17 1.56 -4.00 8.77
C PRO A 17 1.83 -3.01 9.90
N THR A 18 1.54 -3.42 11.14
CA THR A 18 1.71 -2.57 12.32
C THR A 18 2.51 -3.25 13.43
N LYS A 19 3.28 -2.45 14.18
CA LYS A 19 3.99 -2.84 15.41
C LYS A 19 3.15 -2.52 16.64
N LYS A 20 3.42 -3.24 17.73
CA LYS A 20 2.77 -3.03 19.04
C LYS A 20 3.11 -1.68 19.67
N PHE A 21 4.27 -1.10 19.32
CA PHE A 21 4.78 0.17 19.85
C PHE A 21 4.84 1.25 18.76
N LEU A 22 4.98 2.52 19.17
CA LEU A 22 5.16 3.63 18.23
C LEU A 22 6.57 3.61 17.60
N PRO A 23 6.73 3.98 16.31
CA PRO A 23 5.67 4.24 15.34
C PRO A 23 4.88 2.97 15.01
N ARG A 24 3.55 3.08 14.95
CA ARG A 24 2.66 1.91 14.80
C ARG A 24 2.79 1.25 13.45
N VAL A 25 3.15 1.94 12.38
CA VAL A 25 3.34 1.32 11.05
C VAL A 25 4.69 0.63 10.99
N ASP A 26 4.69 -0.63 10.55
CA ASP A 26 5.89 -1.37 10.23
C ASP A 26 6.30 -1.10 8.79
N TRP A 27 7.18 -0.11 8.57
CA TRP A 27 7.58 0.32 7.24
C TRP A 27 8.27 -0.78 6.43
N ASP A 28 9.14 -1.56 7.07
CA ASP A 28 9.92 -2.59 6.38
C ASP A 28 8.99 -3.68 5.83
N GLU A 29 8.04 -4.14 6.66
CA GLU A 29 7.05 -5.13 6.24
C GLU A 29 6.03 -4.56 5.25
N SER A 30 5.65 -3.28 5.40
CA SER A 30 4.75 -2.60 4.46
C SER A 30 5.36 -2.49 3.07
N ILE A 31 6.64 -2.11 2.98
CA ILE A 31 7.37 -2.01 1.71
C ILE A 31 7.52 -3.40 1.07
N LYS A 32 7.85 -4.43 1.86
CA LYS A 32 7.94 -5.81 1.36
C LYS A 32 6.59 -6.29 0.81
N LEU A 33 5.49 -6.04 1.51
CA LEU A 33 4.14 -6.38 1.06
C LEU A 33 3.79 -5.72 -0.27
N ILE A 34 4.05 -4.42 -0.39
CA ILE A 34 3.75 -3.66 -1.61
C ILE A 34 4.59 -4.16 -2.79
N ARG A 35 5.89 -4.38 -2.59
CA ARG A 35 6.77 -4.93 -3.63
C ARG A 35 6.34 -6.33 -4.06
N TYR A 36 6.01 -7.19 -3.10
CA TYR A 36 5.51 -8.53 -3.40
C TYR A 36 4.23 -8.49 -4.25
N ALA A 37 3.29 -7.58 -3.95
CA ALA A 37 2.08 -7.40 -4.74
C ALA A 37 2.39 -6.97 -6.19
N ILE A 38 3.32 -6.02 -6.36
CA ILE A 38 3.78 -5.54 -7.67
C ILE A 38 4.46 -6.68 -8.45
N ASP A 39 5.34 -7.44 -7.82
CA ASP A 39 6.03 -8.58 -8.41
C ASP A 39 5.06 -9.70 -8.85
N LYS A 40 3.84 -9.72 -8.29
CA LYS A 40 2.74 -10.62 -8.67
C LYS A 40 1.77 -10.02 -9.70
N GLY A 41 2.08 -8.86 -10.25
CA GLY A 41 1.34 -8.24 -11.35
C GLY A 41 0.22 -7.29 -10.91
N ILE A 42 0.15 -6.92 -9.63
CA ILE A 42 -0.74 -5.83 -9.20
C ILE A 42 -0.15 -4.49 -9.63
N ASN A 43 -0.92 -3.68 -10.34
CA ASN A 43 -0.49 -2.36 -10.81
C ASN A 43 -1.40 -1.21 -10.36
N TYR A 44 -2.35 -1.50 -9.46
CA TYR A 44 -3.22 -0.50 -8.84
C TYR A 44 -3.18 -0.64 -7.33
N ILE A 45 -2.78 0.45 -6.66
CA ILE A 45 -2.70 0.53 -5.20
C ILE A 45 -3.71 1.58 -4.75
N ASP A 46 -4.69 1.15 -3.96
CA ASP A 46 -5.71 2.00 -3.36
C ASP A 46 -5.21 2.52 -2.01
N THR A 47 -5.14 3.83 -1.86
CA THR A 47 -4.61 4.50 -0.66
C THR A 47 -5.39 5.79 -0.39
N GLY A 48 -5.25 6.37 0.80
CA GLY A 48 -5.93 7.60 1.15
C GLY A 48 -5.37 8.26 2.39
N TRP A 49 -5.48 9.59 2.49
CA TRP A 49 -4.97 10.35 3.62
C TRP A 49 -5.53 9.88 4.97
N ILE A 50 -6.82 9.53 5.01
CA ILE A 50 -7.48 9.02 6.21
C ILE A 50 -6.88 7.69 6.70
N TYR A 51 -6.13 6.97 5.85
CA TYR A 51 -5.47 5.72 6.20
C TYR A 51 -4.18 6.02 6.98
N GLY A 52 -4.34 6.08 8.31
CA GLY A 52 -3.24 6.36 9.22
C GLY A 52 -2.71 7.79 9.13
N PHE A 53 -3.57 8.77 8.81
CA PHE A 53 -3.23 10.21 8.72
C PHE A 53 -2.02 10.49 7.80
N GLY A 54 -2.02 9.88 6.61
CA GLY A 54 -0.95 10.00 5.60
C GLY A 54 0.20 8.99 5.73
N ALA A 55 0.15 8.08 6.70
CA ALA A 55 1.14 7.00 6.78
C ALA A 55 1.02 6.05 5.58
N SER A 56 -0.20 5.72 5.14
CA SER A 56 -0.44 4.85 3.99
C SER A 56 0.17 5.39 2.69
N GLU A 57 0.07 6.69 2.46
CA GLU A 57 0.59 7.33 1.23
C GLU A 57 2.12 7.34 1.17
N LYS A 58 2.80 7.40 2.33
CA LYS A 58 4.27 7.38 2.38
C LYS A 58 4.86 6.04 2.00
N SER A 59 4.15 4.94 2.25
CA SER A 59 4.60 3.59 1.91
C SER A 59 4.35 3.20 0.46
N THR A 60 3.43 3.89 -0.21
CA THR A 60 3.05 3.63 -1.60
C THR A 60 3.76 4.53 -2.60
N ARG A 61 4.64 5.42 -2.13
CA ARG A 61 5.59 6.19 -2.95
C ARG A 61 6.86 5.39 -3.18
#